data_AF-A0A6C0FXR4-F1
#
_entry.id   AF-A0A6C0FXR4-F1
#
_cell.length_a   1.000
_cell.length_b   1.000
_cell.length_c   1.000
_cell.angle_alpha   90.00
_cell.angle_beta   90.00
_cell.angle_gamma   90.00
#
_symmetry.space_group_name_H-M   'P 1'
#
loop_
_entity.id
_entity.type
_entity.pdbx_description
1 polymer ?
#
loop_
_entity_poly.entity_id
_entity_poly.type
_entity_poly.pdbx_seq_one_letter_code
_entity_poly.pdbx_strand_id
1 'polypeptide(L)'
;MKVFRAAPGWPIPPRAWRPPPGWEPDPSWPAAPDGWEFWVDEPRTGKRRGLVAGGVVAAFVVGLFAGISAASDADQERSERELSALVDRQAAQLESAEGALADAQARLEVAEAAATDAQAAVAALDADRTSLALQKEQLDARALELDTLAASLSAREVAVVQQEADATASSGQSSGTAAAPAATSYANCDAARAAGAAPVYAGEPGYGRHLDRDGDGIGCE
;
A
#
# COMPACT_ATOMS: atom_id res chain seq x y z
N MET A 1 -33.00 -18.57 -17.64
CA MET A 1 -33.33 -17.20 -18.09
C MET A 1 -31.99 -16.51 -18.32
N LYS A 2 -31.85 -15.66 -19.36
CA LYS A 2 -30.59 -14.94 -19.56
C LYS A 2 -30.47 -13.80 -18.55
N VAL A 3 -29.36 -13.69 -17.84
CA VAL A 3 -29.06 -12.61 -16.88
C VAL A 3 -27.91 -11.77 -17.42
N PHE A 4 -27.97 -10.46 -17.16
CA PHE A 4 -26.95 -9.52 -17.55
C PHE A 4 -25.75 -9.58 -16.59
N ARG A 5 -24.54 -9.75 -17.12
CA ARG A 5 -23.27 -9.67 -16.37
C ARG A 5 -22.48 -8.42 -16.77
N ALA A 6 -22.40 -7.46 -15.83
CA ALA A 6 -21.53 -6.30 -15.93
C ALA A 6 -20.05 -6.73 -16.02
N ALA A 7 -19.27 -6.07 -16.87
CA ALA A 7 -17.85 -6.34 -17.04
C ALA A 7 -17.05 -5.94 -15.78
N PRO A 8 -15.82 -6.47 -15.59
CA PRO A 8 -14.97 -6.08 -14.48
C PRO A 8 -14.75 -4.55 -14.45
N GLY A 9 -15.00 -3.93 -13.29
CA GLY A 9 -14.88 -2.47 -13.11
C GLY A 9 -16.14 -1.66 -13.45
N TRP A 10 -17.23 -2.32 -13.88
CA TRP A 10 -18.52 -1.66 -14.08
C TRP A 10 -19.36 -1.70 -12.79
N PRO A 11 -20.32 -0.78 -12.62
CA PRO A 11 -21.29 -0.88 -11.54
C PRO A 11 -22.14 -2.16 -11.68
N ILE A 12 -22.40 -2.84 -10.56
CA ILE A 12 -23.18 -4.09 -10.53
C ILE A 12 -24.67 -3.74 -10.56
N PRO A 13 -25.41 -4.08 -11.63
CA PRO A 13 -26.83 -3.78 -11.70
C PRO A 13 -27.66 -4.78 -10.88
N PRO A 14 -28.90 -4.42 -10.50
CA PRO A 14 -29.83 -5.33 -9.82
C PRO A 14 -30.08 -6.62 -10.62
N ARG A 15 -30.37 -7.74 -9.93
CA ARG A 15 -30.49 -9.08 -10.54
C ARG A 15 -31.50 -9.20 -11.71
N ALA A 16 -32.46 -8.29 -11.83
CA ALA A 16 -33.46 -8.28 -12.89
C ALA A 16 -33.31 -7.11 -13.88
N TRP A 17 -32.27 -6.29 -13.73
CA TRP A 17 -32.05 -5.15 -14.60
C TRP A 17 -31.61 -5.58 -15.99
N ARG A 18 -32.12 -4.88 -17.00
CA ARG A 18 -31.76 -5.06 -18.40
C ARG A 18 -31.58 -3.68 -19.03
N PRO A 19 -30.57 -3.50 -19.91
CA PRO A 19 -30.43 -2.27 -20.65
C PRO A 19 -31.69 -2.02 -21.51
N PRO A 20 -32.28 -0.81 -21.47
CA PRO A 20 -33.37 -0.46 -22.39
C PRO A 20 -32.87 -0.43 -23.84
N PRO A 21 -33.78 -0.47 -24.84
CA PRO A 21 -33.40 -0.33 -26.24
C PRO A 21 -32.58 0.95 -26.48
N GLY A 22 -31.42 0.82 -27.14
CA GLY A 22 -30.52 1.94 -27.43
C GLY A 22 -29.60 2.36 -26.28
N TRP A 23 -29.53 1.59 -25.20
CA TRP A 23 -28.57 1.84 -24.13
C TRP A 23 -27.14 1.48 -24.56
N GLU A 24 -26.19 2.35 -24.22
CA GLU A 24 -24.76 2.15 -24.39
C GLU A 24 -24.05 2.33 -23.03
N PRO A 25 -22.92 1.64 -22.80
CA PRO A 25 -22.14 1.80 -21.59
C PRO A 25 -21.52 3.21 -21.51
N ASP A 26 -21.37 3.71 -20.30
CA ASP A 26 -20.76 5.02 -20.08
C ASP A 26 -19.30 5.00 -20.59
N PRO A 27 -18.86 5.99 -21.38
CA PRO A 27 -17.48 6.05 -21.89
C PRO A 27 -16.41 6.13 -20.80
N SER A 28 -16.76 6.53 -19.58
CA SER A 28 -15.87 6.53 -18.43
C SER A 28 -15.60 5.14 -17.85
N TRP A 29 -16.39 4.13 -18.24
CA TRP A 29 -16.21 2.76 -17.77
C TRP A 29 -15.11 2.05 -18.57
N PRO A 30 -14.33 1.15 -17.93
CA PRO A 30 -13.31 0.40 -18.63
C PRO A 30 -13.92 -0.46 -19.74
N ALA A 31 -13.19 -0.66 -20.83
CA ALA A 31 -13.66 -1.55 -21.91
C ALA A 31 -13.86 -2.97 -21.38
N ALA A 32 -14.93 -3.63 -21.83
CA ALA A 32 -15.14 -5.04 -21.51
C ALA A 32 -14.02 -5.90 -22.13
N PRO A 33 -13.56 -6.96 -21.44
CA PRO A 33 -12.56 -7.87 -21.99
C PRO A 33 -13.01 -8.50 -23.30
N ASP A 34 -12.05 -8.85 -24.16
CA ASP A 34 -12.33 -9.58 -25.39
C ASP A 34 -13.06 -10.91 -25.10
N GLY A 35 -14.16 -11.14 -25.80
CA GLY A 35 -15.00 -12.33 -25.61
C GLY A 35 -15.95 -12.28 -24.40
N TRP A 36 -16.13 -11.12 -23.76
CA TRP A 36 -17.05 -10.99 -22.63
C TRP A 36 -18.52 -11.24 -23.02
N GLU A 37 -19.14 -12.24 -22.40
CA GLU A 37 -20.57 -12.50 -22.56
C GLU A 37 -21.40 -11.68 -21.58
N PHE A 38 -22.01 -10.60 -22.06
CA PHE A 38 -22.96 -9.80 -21.28
C PHE A 38 -24.22 -10.57 -20.88
N TRP A 39 -24.59 -11.60 -21.65
CA TRP A 39 -25.83 -12.35 -21.44
C TRP A 39 -25.53 -13.82 -21.25
N VAL A 40 -25.69 -14.28 -20.03
CA VAL A 40 -25.41 -15.65 -19.66
C VAL A 40 -26.68 -16.37 -19.27
N ASP A 41 -26.78 -17.64 -19.62
CA ASP A 41 -27.88 -18.47 -19.15
C ASP A 41 -27.67 -18.75 -17.65
N GLU A 42 -28.60 -18.30 -16.82
CA GLU A 42 -28.63 -18.78 -15.44
C GLU A 42 -28.79 -20.30 -15.47
N PRO A 43 -27.93 -21.05 -14.76
CA PRO A 43 -28.19 -22.46 -14.55
C PRO A 43 -29.59 -22.52 -13.93
N ARG A 44 -30.46 -23.36 -14.49
CA ARG A 44 -31.71 -23.68 -13.81
C ARG A 44 -31.29 -24.36 -12.51
N THR A 45 -31.16 -23.57 -11.43
CA THR A 45 -31.22 -24.05 -10.06
C THR A 45 -32.67 -24.44 -9.81
N GLY A 46 -33.16 -25.37 -10.64
CA GLY A 46 -34.25 -26.22 -10.27
C GLY A 46 -33.75 -26.89 -9.02
N LYS A 47 -34.17 -26.37 -7.87
CA LYS A 47 -34.34 -27.11 -6.64
C LYS A 47 -34.98 -28.40 -7.13
N ARG A 48 -34.17 -29.45 -7.29
CA ARG A 48 -34.66 -30.79 -7.58
C ARG A 48 -35.40 -31.13 -6.30
N ARG A 49 -36.65 -30.65 -6.20
CA ARG A 49 -37.66 -31.23 -5.34
C ARG A 49 -37.62 -32.67 -5.80
N GLY A 50 -36.96 -33.50 -5.00
CA GLY A 50 -36.94 -34.94 -5.16
C GLY A 50 -38.40 -35.35 -5.14
N LEU A 51 -39.02 -35.32 -6.31
CA LEU A 51 -40.38 -35.75 -6.50
C LEU A 51 -40.27 -37.27 -6.59
N VAL A 52 -40.24 -37.87 -5.41
CA VAL A 52 -40.93 -39.11 -5.10
C VAL A 52 -40.84 -40.13 -6.25
N ALA A 53 -39.71 -40.82 -6.34
CA ALA A 53 -39.67 -42.14 -6.96
C ALA A 53 -40.44 -43.20 -6.12
N GLY A 54 -41.18 -42.80 -5.07
CA GLY A 54 -42.12 -43.66 -4.35
C GLY A 54 -43.49 -43.81 -5.01
N GLY A 55 -43.83 -43.00 -6.03
CA GLY A 55 -45.17 -42.97 -6.62
C GLY A 55 -45.39 -43.91 -7.81
N VAL A 56 -44.33 -44.25 -8.55
CA VAL A 56 -44.45 -45.12 -9.74
C VAL A 56 -44.47 -46.60 -9.35
N VAL A 57 -43.98 -46.97 -8.16
CA VAL A 57 -43.98 -48.36 -7.69
C VAL A 57 -45.36 -48.79 -7.18
N ALA A 58 -46.14 -47.89 -6.55
CA ALA A 58 -47.45 -48.26 -5.97
C ALA A 58 -48.57 -48.48 -7.01
N ALA A 59 -48.48 -47.87 -8.20
CA ALA A 59 -49.50 -48.00 -9.24
C ALA A 59 -49.32 -49.26 -10.13
N PHE A 60 -48.12 -49.85 -10.16
CA PHE A 60 -47.87 -51.08 -10.95
C PHE A 60 -48.24 -52.37 -10.21
N VAL A 61 -48.36 -52.33 -8.88
CA VAL A 61 -48.70 -53.52 -8.06
C VAL A 61 -50.19 -53.83 -8.08
N VAL A 62 -51.08 -52.85 -8.28
CA VAL A 62 -52.54 -53.07 -8.27
C VAL A 62 -53.10 -53.47 -9.64
N GLY A 63 -52.43 -53.13 -10.74
CA GLY A 63 -52.88 -53.45 -12.11
C GLY A 63 -52.60 -54.88 -12.58
N LEU A 64 -51.75 -55.64 -11.88
CA LEU A 64 -51.29 -56.98 -12.31
C LEU A 64 -52.21 -58.12 -11.83
N PHE A 65 -53.18 -57.84 -10.95
CA PHE A 65 -54.07 -58.86 -10.36
C PHE A 65 -55.34 -59.19 -11.19
N ALA A 66 -55.60 -58.50 -12.31
CA ALA A 66 -56.85 -58.67 -13.08
C ALA A 66 -56.68 -59.33 -14.47
N GLY A 67 -55.50 -59.86 -14.79
CA GLY A 67 -55.18 -60.39 -16.13
C GLY A 67 -54.78 -61.87 -16.19
N ILE A 68 -54.84 -62.63 -15.10
CA ILE A 68 -54.44 -64.04 -15.07
C ILE A 68 -55.69 -64.89 -14.91
N SER A 69 -56.29 -65.31 -16.01
CA SER A 69 -57.29 -66.41 -15.99
C SER A 69 -57.03 -67.47 -17.06
N ALA A 70 -55.82 -67.47 -17.65
CA ALA A 70 -55.38 -68.50 -18.58
C ALA A 70 -53.84 -68.64 -18.71
N ALA A 71 -53.05 -68.13 -17.75
CA ALA A 71 -51.61 -68.42 -17.72
C ALA A 71 -51.41 -69.72 -16.93
N SER A 72 -50.51 -70.59 -17.41
CA SER A 72 -50.20 -71.84 -16.73
C SER A 72 -49.51 -71.56 -15.38
N ASP A 73 -49.65 -72.43 -14.37
CA ASP A 73 -48.92 -72.29 -13.09
C ASP A 73 -47.40 -72.05 -13.28
N ALA A 74 -46.83 -72.57 -14.38
CA ALA A 74 -45.43 -72.38 -14.76
C ALA A 74 -45.07 -70.94 -15.18
N ASP A 75 -46.00 -70.20 -15.78
CA ASP A 75 -45.76 -68.80 -16.20
C ASP A 75 -45.74 -67.85 -14.99
N GLN A 76 -46.56 -68.14 -13.97
CA GLN A 76 -46.62 -67.35 -12.76
C GLN A 76 -45.30 -67.43 -11.97
N GLU A 77 -44.74 -68.63 -11.79
CA GLU A 77 -43.44 -68.80 -11.11
C GLU A 77 -42.28 -68.09 -11.83
N ARG A 78 -42.28 -68.04 -13.18
CA ARG A 78 -41.25 -67.32 -13.94
C ARG A 78 -41.35 -65.81 -13.69
N SER A 79 -42.56 -65.26 -13.70
CA SER A 79 -42.79 -63.83 -13.44
C SER A 79 -42.37 -63.42 -12.03
N GLU A 80 -42.60 -64.25 -11.01
CA GLU A 80 -42.17 -63.99 -9.63
C GLU A 80 -40.65 -64.01 -9.49
N ARG A 81 -39.95 -64.92 -10.17
CA ARG A 81 -38.47 -64.93 -10.19
C ARG A 81 -37.91 -63.69 -10.86
N GLU A 82 -38.51 -63.24 -11.96
CA GLU A 82 -38.11 -62.01 -12.64
C GLU A 82 -38.34 -60.77 -11.76
N LEU A 83 -39.47 -60.70 -11.07
CA LEU A 83 -39.78 -59.63 -10.12
C LEU A 83 -38.82 -59.63 -8.92
N SER A 84 -38.55 -60.78 -8.31
CA SER A 84 -37.55 -60.89 -7.23
C SER A 84 -36.19 -60.39 -7.70
N ALA A 85 -35.73 -60.82 -8.88
CA ALA A 85 -34.46 -60.39 -9.44
C ALA A 85 -34.42 -58.88 -9.78
N LEU A 86 -35.57 -58.26 -10.08
CA LEU A 86 -35.65 -56.80 -10.24
C LEU A 86 -35.58 -56.07 -8.89
N VAL A 87 -36.27 -56.57 -7.88
CA VAL A 87 -36.24 -56.01 -6.52
C VAL A 87 -34.83 -56.09 -5.94
N ASP A 88 -34.15 -57.24 -6.06
CA ASP A 88 -32.77 -57.42 -5.59
C ASP A 88 -31.80 -56.46 -6.30
N ARG A 89 -31.98 -56.27 -7.62
CA ARG A 89 -31.19 -55.29 -8.38
C ARG A 89 -31.45 -53.86 -7.93
N GLN A 90 -32.71 -53.50 -7.65
CA GLN A 90 -33.03 -52.16 -7.15
C GLN A 90 -32.50 -51.93 -5.73
N ALA A 91 -32.55 -52.93 -4.85
CA ALA A 91 -31.97 -52.87 -3.51
C ALA A 91 -30.46 -52.61 -3.59
N ALA A 92 -29.73 -53.37 -4.42
CA ALA A 92 -28.30 -53.16 -4.64
C ALA A 92 -27.98 -51.78 -5.24
N GLN A 93 -28.83 -51.27 -6.12
CA GLN A 93 -28.68 -49.91 -6.66
C GLN A 93 -28.90 -48.83 -5.59
N LEU A 94 -29.85 -49.01 -4.67
CA LEU A 94 -30.08 -48.08 -3.57
C LEU A 94 -28.90 -48.05 -2.60
N GLU A 95 -28.39 -49.21 -2.19
CA GLU A 95 -27.20 -49.30 -1.32
C GLU A 95 -25.98 -48.63 -1.97
N SER A 96 -25.77 -48.86 -3.28
CA SER A 96 -24.69 -48.20 -4.02
C SER A 96 -24.89 -46.68 -4.11
N ALA A 97 -26.13 -46.21 -4.28
CA ALA A 97 -26.44 -44.78 -4.33
C ALA A 97 -26.27 -44.10 -2.96
N GLU A 98 -26.61 -44.77 -1.87
CA GLU A 98 -26.37 -44.30 -0.50
C GLU A 98 -24.87 -44.19 -0.21
N GLY A 99 -24.07 -45.17 -0.63
CA GLY A 99 -22.61 -45.09 -0.55
C GLY A 99 -22.04 -43.90 -1.33
N ALA A 100 -22.51 -43.70 -2.57
CA ALA A 100 -22.09 -42.55 -3.37
C ALA A 100 -22.51 -41.20 -2.76
N LEU A 101 -23.66 -41.14 -2.09
CA LEU A 101 -24.11 -39.95 -1.38
C LEU A 101 -23.22 -39.66 -0.15
N ALA A 102 -22.87 -40.68 0.63
CA ALA A 102 -21.97 -40.54 1.77
C ALA A 102 -20.58 -40.04 1.32
N ASP A 103 -20.04 -40.59 0.24
CA ASP A 103 -18.78 -40.13 -0.35
C ASP A 103 -18.86 -38.68 -0.84
N ALA A 104 -19.97 -38.29 -1.47
CA ALA A 104 -20.19 -36.93 -1.93
C ALA A 104 -20.30 -35.93 -0.76
N GLN A 105 -20.97 -36.33 0.34
CA GLN A 105 -21.06 -35.53 1.56
C GLN A 105 -19.69 -35.34 2.20
N ALA A 106 -18.89 -36.40 2.33
CA ALA A 106 -17.52 -36.28 2.86
C ALA A 106 -16.64 -35.34 2.01
N ARG A 107 -16.77 -35.39 0.68
CA ARG A 107 -16.06 -34.46 -0.22
C ARG A 107 -16.52 -33.01 -0.06
N LEU A 108 -17.81 -32.79 0.20
CA LEU A 108 -18.35 -31.46 0.44
C LEU A 108 -17.77 -30.86 1.73
N GLU A 109 -17.73 -31.63 2.82
CA GLU A 109 -17.15 -31.17 4.09
C GLU A 109 -15.67 -30.79 3.94
N VAL A 110 -14.90 -31.61 3.23
CA VAL A 110 -13.48 -31.28 2.92
C VAL A 110 -13.37 -30.03 2.06
N ALA A 111 -14.24 -29.85 1.07
CA ALA A 111 -14.25 -28.68 0.21
C ALA A 111 -14.65 -27.40 0.97
N GLU A 112 -15.58 -27.48 1.92
CA GLU A 112 -15.99 -26.35 2.77
C GLU A 112 -14.88 -25.95 3.76
N ALA A 113 -14.18 -26.92 4.33
CA ALA A 113 -12.98 -26.66 5.14
C ALA A 113 -11.89 -25.96 4.31
N ALA A 114 -11.58 -26.48 3.12
CA ALA A 114 -10.61 -25.88 2.22
C ALA A 114 -11.02 -24.47 1.75
N ALA A 115 -12.32 -24.22 1.57
CA ALA A 115 -12.83 -22.89 1.24
C ALA A 115 -12.64 -21.90 2.39
N THR A 116 -12.80 -22.34 3.64
CA THR A 116 -12.54 -21.52 4.84
C THR A 116 -11.05 -21.18 4.96
N ASP A 117 -10.18 -22.16 4.75
CA ASP A 117 -8.72 -21.95 4.74
C ASP A 117 -8.29 -20.97 3.63
N ALA A 118 -8.88 -21.12 2.43
CA ALA A 118 -8.63 -20.20 1.32
C ALA A 118 -9.09 -18.77 1.64
N GLN A 119 -10.25 -18.61 2.30
CA GLN A 119 -10.72 -17.29 2.74
C GLN A 119 -9.78 -16.66 3.78
N ALA A 120 -9.25 -17.45 4.72
CA ALA A 120 -8.25 -16.97 5.68
C ALA A 120 -6.95 -16.55 4.99
N ALA A 121 -6.50 -17.30 3.97
CA ALA A 121 -5.32 -16.94 3.19
C ALA A 121 -5.52 -15.63 2.39
N VAL A 122 -6.70 -15.40 1.82
CA VAL A 122 -7.04 -14.13 1.16
C VAL A 122 -6.98 -12.97 2.16
N ALA A 123 -7.56 -13.13 3.34
CA ALA A 123 -7.52 -12.09 4.38
C ALA A 123 -6.08 -11.77 4.83
N ALA A 124 -5.21 -12.78 4.91
CA ALA A 124 -3.79 -12.58 5.21
C ALA A 124 -3.07 -11.78 4.10
N LEU A 125 -3.32 -12.11 2.83
CA LEU A 125 -2.76 -11.37 1.70
C LEU A 125 -3.22 -9.91 1.64
N ASP A 126 -4.47 -9.62 2.01
CA ASP A 126 -4.99 -8.26 2.10
C ASP A 126 -4.33 -7.45 3.24
N ALA A 127 -4.04 -8.11 4.37
CA ALA A 127 -3.28 -7.51 5.47
C ALA A 127 -1.83 -7.21 5.06
N ASP A 128 -1.18 -8.11 4.33
CA ASP A 128 0.16 -7.91 3.80
C ASP A 128 0.20 -6.76 2.78
N ARG A 129 -0.80 -6.70 1.88
CA ARG A 129 -0.93 -5.60 0.91
C ARG A 129 -1.05 -4.25 1.60
N THR A 130 -1.82 -4.18 2.68
CA THR A 130 -1.99 -2.97 3.49
C THR A 130 -0.67 -2.59 4.17
N SER A 131 0.04 -3.57 4.73
CA SER A 131 1.36 -3.36 5.36
C SER A 131 2.39 -2.86 4.36
N LEU A 132 2.41 -3.39 3.15
CA LEU A 132 3.30 -2.95 2.08
C LEU A 132 2.98 -1.52 1.62
N ALA A 133 1.70 -1.16 1.54
CA ALA A 133 1.28 0.20 1.18
C ALA A 133 1.80 1.22 2.22
N LEU A 134 1.67 0.92 3.52
CA LEU A 134 2.20 1.75 4.60
C LEU A 134 3.73 1.85 4.56
N GLN A 135 4.43 0.73 4.32
CA GLN A 135 5.88 0.73 4.17
C GLN A 135 6.33 1.59 3.00
N LYS A 136 5.62 1.53 1.87
CA LYS A 136 5.91 2.39 0.72
C LYS A 136 5.73 3.87 1.07
N GLU A 137 4.65 4.24 1.75
CA GLU A 137 4.41 5.61 2.20
C GLU A 137 5.54 6.10 3.13
N GLN A 138 5.98 5.26 4.07
CA GLN A 138 7.12 5.57 4.95
C GLN A 138 8.43 5.75 4.19
N LEU A 139 8.68 4.93 3.17
CA LEU A 139 9.87 5.06 2.32
C LEU A 139 9.83 6.35 1.48
N ASP A 140 8.67 6.70 0.93
CA ASP A 140 8.48 7.93 0.16
C ASP A 140 8.67 9.16 1.07
N ALA A 141 8.17 9.12 2.32
CA ALA A 141 8.40 10.17 3.31
C ALA A 141 9.89 10.30 3.69
N ARG A 142 10.58 9.18 3.92
CA ARG A 142 12.01 9.18 4.24
C ARG A 142 12.87 9.67 3.07
N ALA A 143 12.46 9.41 1.83
CA ALA A 143 13.15 9.94 0.65
C ALA A 143 13.08 11.48 0.64
N LEU A 144 11.91 12.06 0.92
CA LEU A 144 11.76 13.51 1.05
C LEU A 144 12.62 14.08 2.19
N GLU A 145 12.69 13.41 3.34
CA GLU A 145 13.57 13.83 4.44
C GLU A 145 15.04 13.86 4.00
N LEU A 146 15.51 12.82 3.28
CA LEU A 146 16.89 12.78 2.76
C LEU A 146 17.16 13.90 1.75
N ASP A 147 16.21 14.23 0.88
CA ASP A 147 16.33 15.33 -0.07
C ASP A 147 16.43 16.69 0.66
N THR A 148 15.63 16.90 1.71
CA THR A 148 15.70 18.13 2.51
C THR A 148 17.01 18.23 3.28
N LEU A 149 17.51 17.11 3.83
CA LEU A 149 18.81 17.07 4.49
C LEU A 149 19.94 17.39 3.50
N ALA A 150 19.91 16.82 2.30
CA ALA A 150 20.88 17.12 1.25
C ALA A 150 20.89 18.61 0.89
N ALA A 151 19.71 19.22 0.69
CA ALA A 151 19.60 20.66 0.43
C ALA A 151 20.15 21.51 1.60
N SER A 152 19.88 21.10 2.85
CA SER A 152 20.39 21.79 4.04
C SER A 152 21.92 21.72 4.16
N LEU A 153 22.51 20.59 3.78
CA LEU A 153 23.97 20.41 3.79
C LEU A 153 24.62 21.27 2.71
N SER A 154 24.06 21.31 1.49
CA SER A 154 24.54 22.19 0.43
C SER A 154 24.42 23.68 0.81
N ALA A 155 23.32 24.09 1.46
CA ALA A 155 23.18 25.46 1.95
C ALA A 155 24.21 25.81 3.03
N ARG A 156 24.49 24.87 3.95
CA ARG A 156 25.54 25.04 4.97
C ARG A 156 26.92 25.15 4.34
N GLU A 157 27.22 24.35 3.32
CA GLU A 157 28.51 24.42 2.60
C GLU A 157 28.70 25.80 1.96
N VAL A 158 27.69 26.32 1.26
CA VAL A 158 27.73 27.68 0.68
C VAL A 158 27.91 28.76 1.76
N ALA A 159 27.21 28.63 2.90
CA ALA A 159 27.32 29.57 4.00
C ALA A 159 28.72 29.59 4.63
N VAL A 160 29.38 28.43 4.77
CA VAL A 160 30.76 28.33 5.24
C VAL A 160 31.71 29.04 4.28
N VAL A 161 31.58 28.80 2.97
CA VAL A 161 32.41 29.47 1.95
C VAL A 161 32.22 30.99 1.97
N GLN A 162 30.99 31.48 2.15
CA GLN A 162 30.73 32.92 2.29
C GLN A 162 31.32 33.50 3.57
N GLN A 163 31.21 32.79 4.70
CA GLN A 163 31.78 33.23 5.97
C GLN A 163 33.31 33.36 5.90
N GLU A 164 33.98 32.45 5.22
CA GLU A 164 35.43 32.53 4.96
C GLU A 164 35.80 33.72 4.06
N ALA A 165 35.01 33.98 3.00
CA ALA A 165 35.20 35.14 2.13
C ALA A 165 35.02 36.46 2.89
N ASP A 166 33.97 36.57 3.71
CA ASP A 166 33.69 37.76 4.52
C ASP A 166 34.76 37.98 5.61
N ALA A 167 35.26 36.91 6.25
CA ALA A 167 36.36 36.99 7.22
C ALA A 167 37.66 37.51 6.56
N THR A 168 37.91 37.12 5.31
CA THR A 168 39.07 37.59 4.52
C THR A 168 38.89 39.06 4.11
N ALA A 169 37.67 39.47 3.72
CA ALA A 169 37.35 40.85 3.37
C ALA A 169 37.42 41.81 4.57
N SER A 170 36.93 41.39 5.75
CA SER A 170 36.99 42.19 6.98
C SER A 170 38.42 42.36 7.50
N SER A 171 39.30 41.37 7.27
CA SER A 171 40.73 41.48 7.63
C SER A 171 41.49 42.51 6.77
N GLY A 172 40.97 42.85 5.57
CA GLY A 172 41.55 43.88 4.69
C GLY A 172 41.11 45.32 5.01
N GLN A 173 40.05 45.52 5.80
CA GLN A 173 39.48 46.85 6.09
C GLN A 173 39.97 47.45 7.42
N SER A 174 40.66 46.70 8.27
CA SER A 174 41.34 47.25 9.47
C SER A 174 42.73 47.85 9.19
N SER A 175 43.17 47.94 7.92
CA SER A 175 44.38 48.70 7.54
C SER A 175 44.08 50.12 7.03
N GLY A 176 42.88 50.64 7.29
CA GLY A 176 42.54 52.05 7.06
C GLY A 176 43.21 52.98 8.08
N THR A 177 44.46 53.36 7.81
CA THR A 177 45.16 54.59 8.24
C THR A 177 44.59 55.28 9.49
N ALA A 178 44.99 54.80 10.67
CA ALA A 178 45.22 55.74 11.77
C ALA A 178 46.36 56.65 11.30
N ALA A 179 46.03 57.87 10.88
CA ALA A 179 47.01 58.89 10.61
C ALA A 179 47.88 59.02 11.88
N ALA A 180 49.15 58.62 11.78
CA ALA A 180 50.12 58.93 12.80
C ALA A 180 50.03 60.46 13.04
N PRO A 181 49.84 60.94 14.28
CA PRO A 181 49.85 62.37 14.52
C PRO A 181 51.20 62.89 14.01
N ALA A 182 51.14 63.92 13.16
CA ALA A 182 52.33 64.61 12.67
C ALA A 182 53.27 64.87 13.86
N ALA A 183 54.53 64.47 13.70
CA ALA A 183 55.54 64.48 14.77
C ALA A 183 55.58 65.85 15.46
N THR A 184 54.95 65.94 16.64
CA THR A 184 54.90 67.19 17.42
C THR A 184 56.18 67.26 18.24
N SER A 185 57.24 67.85 17.70
CA SER A 185 58.49 68.06 18.45
C SER A 185 58.31 69.20 19.47
N TYR A 186 58.56 68.92 20.75
CA TYR A 186 58.51 69.94 21.80
C TYR A 186 59.88 70.62 21.96
N ALA A 187 59.90 71.95 22.03
CA ALA A 187 61.13 72.71 22.23
C ALA A 187 61.75 72.49 23.62
N ASN A 188 60.92 72.26 24.64
CA ASN A 188 61.31 72.00 26.03
C ASN A 188 60.18 71.32 26.81
N CYS A 189 60.47 70.91 28.05
CA CYS A 189 59.51 70.21 28.90
C CYS A 189 58.31 71.04 29.37
N ASP A 190 58.43 72.37 29.41
CA ASP A 190 57.29 73.23 29.73
C ASP A 190 56.28 73.26 28.59
N ALA A 191 56.74 73.25 27.33
CA ALA A 191 55.88 73.11 26.16
C ALA A 191 55.19 71.73 26.12
N ALA A 192 55.91 70.65 26.47
CA ALA A 192 55.34 69.30 26.55
C ALA A 192 54.27 69.20 27.66
N ARG A 193 54.54 69.74 28.85
CA ARG A 193 53.56 69.79 29.96
C ARG A 193 52.36 70.69 29.63
N ALA A 194 52.58 71.86 29.03
CA ALA A 194 51.48 72.76 28.64
C ALA A 194 50.57 72.14 27.57
N ALA A 195 51.12 71.29 26.72
CA ALA A 195 50.35 70.50 25.76
C ALA A 195 49.70 69.24 26.37
N GLY A 196 49.94 68.95 27.66
CA GLY A 196 49.43 67.76 28.33
C GLY A 196 50.08 66.44 27.87
N ALA A 197 51.27 66.51 27.28
CA ALA A 197 51.95 65.38 26.66
C ALA A 197 53.08 64.77 27.50
N ALA A 198 53.41 65.35 28.66
CA ALA A 198 54.43 64.80 29.56
C ALA A 198 53.85 63.75 30.53
N PRO A 199 54.57 62.67 30.86
CA PRO A 199 55.91 62.32 30.37
C PRO A 199 55.91 61.84 28.90
N VAL A 200 56.98 62.17 28.17
CA VAL A 200 57.14 61.80 26.75
C VAL A 200 58.14 60.64 26.64
N TYR A 201 57.74 59.49 26.12
CA TYR A 201 58.61 58.30 26.11
C TYR A 201 59.48 58.18 24.86
N ALA A 202 60.65 57.57 24.98
CA ALA A 202 61.54 57.30 23.86
C ALA A 202 60.84 56.48 22.77
N GLY A 203 60.86 56.99 21.54
CA GLY A 203 60.16 56.40 20.39
C GLY A 203 58.75 56.96 20.16
N GLU A 204 58.20 57.73 21.10
CA GLU A 204 56.94 58.45 20.87
C GLU A 204 57.15 59.70 20.02
N PRO A 205 56.15 60.05 19.18
CA PRO A 205 56.17 61.28 18.41
C PRO A 205 56.22 62.48 19.35
N GLY A 206 57.36 63.18 19.34
CA GLY A 206 57.62 64.34 20.17
C GLY A 206 58.72 64.16 21.20
N TYR A 207 59.20 62.93 21.41
CA TYR A 207 60.42 62.70 22.15
C TYR A 207 61.62 63.30 21.41
N GLY A 208 62.43 64.06 22.14
CA GLY A 208 63.76 64.44 21.72
C GLY A 208 64.70 64.24 22.88
N ARG A 209 65.95 63.80 22.60
CA ARG A 209 66.99 63.59 23.61
C ARG A 209 67.24 64.82 24.49
N HIS A 210 66.84 66.02 24.06
CA HIS A 210 66.95 67.25 24.85
C HIS A 210 65.89 67.39 25.96
N LEU A 211 64.84 66.57 25.94
CA LEU A 211 63.78 66.53 26.96
C LEU A 211 64.08 65.55 28.11
N ASP A 212 65.01 64.63 27.86
CA ASP A 212 65.41 63.54 28.74
C ASP A 212 66.81 63.89 29.28
N ARG A 213 66.84 64.42 30.51
CA ARG A 213 68.06 65.03 31.07
C ARG A 213 69.08 63.98 31.48
N ASP A 214 68.62 62.82 31.94
CA ASP A 214 69.46 61.74 32.45
C ASP A 214 69.65 60.60 31.43
N GLY A 215 68.83 60.54 30.38
CA GLY A 215 68.96 59.66 29.23
C GLY A 215 68.33 58.29 29.45
N ASP A 216 67.36 58.17 30.35
CA ASP A 216 66.74 56.90 30.72
C ASP A 216 65.60 56.46 29.76
N GLY A 217 65.21 57.35 28.84
CA GLY A 217 64.15 57.15 27.87
C GLY A 217 62.79 57.75 28.27
N ILE A 218 62.72 58.51 29.37
CA ILE A 218 61.51 59.20 29.84
C ILE A 218 61.78 60.71 29.86
N GLY A 219 61.26 61.42 28.86
CA GLY A 219 61.38 62.87 28.78
C GLY A 219 60.40 63.58 29.72
N CYS A 220 60.88 64.65 30.36
CA CYS A 220 60.06 65.59 31.14
C CYS A 220 59.41 65.06 32.42
N GLU A 221 60.11 64.15 33.10
CA GLU A 221 59.93 63.82 34.52
C GLU A 221 60.08 65.01 35.48
#